data_AF-A0A379B2J0-F1
#
_entry.id   AF-A0A379B2J0-F1
#
_cell.length_a   1.000
_cell.length_b   1.000
_cell.length_c   1.000
_cell.angle_alpha   90.00
_cell.angle_beta   90.00
_cell.angle_gamma   90.00
#
_symmetry.space_group_name_H-M   'P 1'
#
loop_
_entity.id
_entity.type
_entity.pdbx_description
1 polymer ?
#
loop_
_entity_poly.entity_id
_entity_poly.type
_entity_poly.pdbx_seq_one_letter_code
_entity_poly.pdbx_strand_id
1 'polypeptide(L)'
;MELYAPFFPGRKYVVCNTDEGEPGTFKDRDIIMFNPHALIEGMIIAGYAMGAKAGYNYIHGEISKVINALKPLWSRRVPQAFG
;
A
#
# COMPACT_ATOMS: atom_id res chain seq x y z
N MET A 1 -10.72 27.17 1.49
CA MET A 1 -9.88 26.11 2.07
C MET A 1 -9.62 25.10 0.96
N GLU A 2 -8.69 25.43 0.07
CA GLU A 2 -8.32 24.61 -1.07
C GLU A 2 -6.93 24.04 -0.77
N LEU A 3 -6.89 22.79 -0.31
CA LEU A 3 -5.63 22.04 -0.20
C LEU A 3 -5.26 21.60 -1.62
N TYR A 4 -4.63 22.50 -2.36
CA TYR A 4 -4.14 22.25 -3.71
C TYR A 4 -2.98 21.24 -3.62
N ALA A 5 -3.26 19.96 -3.85
CA ALA A 5 -2.20 19.04 -4.23
C ALA A 5 -1.56 19.60 -5.51
N PRO A 6 -0.23 19.82 -5.57
CA PRO A 6 0.40 20.45 -6.71
C PRO A 6 0.03 19.71 -8.00
N PHE A 7 -0.36 20.47 -9.03
CA PHE A 7 -0.71 19.92 -10.33
C PHE A 7 0.53 19.27 -10.93
N PHE A 8 0.60 17.94 -10.82
CA PHE A 8 1.65 17.13 -11.41
C PHE A 8 1.11 16.49 -12.69
N PRO A 9 1.64 16.85 -13.87
CA PRO A 9 1.17 16.33 -15.15
C PRO A 9 1.59 14.89 -15.42
N GLY A 10 2.51 14.32 -14.63
CA GLY A 10 2.99 12.95 -14.78
C GLY A 10 2.07 11.90 -14.13
N ARG A 11 2.40 10.62 -14.37
CA ARG A 11 1.70 9.51 -13.71
C ARG A 11 1.93 9.56 -12.21
N LYS A 12 0.84 9.50 -11.44
CA LYS A 12 0.87 9.42 -9.98
C LYS A 12 0.72 7.97 -9.53
N TYR A 13 1.39 7.63 -8.45
CA TYR A 13 1.37 6.31 -7.84
C TYR A 13 1.14 6.43 -6.34
N VAL A 14 0.48 5.45 -5.75
CA VAL A 14 0.42 5.29 -4.29
C VAL A 14 1.49 4.30 -3.87
N VAL A 15 2.36 4.67 -2.95
CA VAL A 15 3.31 3.72 -2.36
C VAL A 15 2.95 3.57 -0.89
N CYS A 16 2.57 2.35 -0.51
CA CYS A 16 2.47 1.96 0.88
C CYS A 16 3.84 1.46 1.33
N ASN A 17 4.38 2.09 2.37
CA ASN A 17 5.60 1.65 3.00
C ASN A 17 5.27 0.68 4.14
N THR A 18 5.48 -0.60 3.90
CA THR A 18 5.43 -1.69 4.90
C THR A 18 6.87 -2.15 5.23
N ASP A 19 7.81 -1.21 5.21
CA ASP A 19 9.19 -1.43 5.64
C ASP A 19 9.32 -1.21 7.14
N GLU A 20 8.86 -2.18 7.93
CA GLU A 20 8.93 -2.11 9.39
C GLU A 20 10.20 -2.80 9.89
N GLY A 21 11.35 -2.13 9.68
CA GLY A 21 12.68 -2.65 10.00
C GLY A 21 13.23 -2.22 11.36
N GLU A 22 12.62 -1.23 12.02
CA GLU A 22 13.07 -0.72 13.31
C GLU A 22 12.81 -1.72 14.46
N PRO A 23 13.83 -2.04 15.29
CA PRO A 23 13.67 -2.91 16.44
C PRO A 23 12.55 -2.44 17.38
N GLY A 24 11.59 -3.32 17.65
CA GLY A 24 10.46 -3.03 18.54
C GLY A 24 9.23 -2.41 17.88
N THR A 25 9.25 -2.17 16.57
CA THR A 25 8.09 -1.70 15.80
C THR A 25 7.39 -2.90 15.14
N PHE A 26 6.07 -3.04 15.32
CA PHE A 26 5.29 -4.19 14.81
C PHE A 26 3.84 -3.84 14.42
N LYS A 27 3.53 -2.55 14.35
CA LYS A 27 2.18 -2.04 14.06
C LYS A 27 1.74 -2.36 12.64
N ASP A 28 2.65 -2.29 11.66
CA ASP A 28 2.32 -2.51 10.24
C ASP A 28 2.12 -4.00 10.00
N ARG A 29 2.96 -4.83 10.64
CA ARG A 29 2.78 -6.28 10.68
C ARG A 29 1.39 -6.66 11.20
N ASP A 30 0.95 -6.09 12.32
CA ASP A 30 -0.35 -6.43 12.93
C ASP A 30 -1.53 -6.04 12.03
N ILE A 31 -1.49 -4.84 11.44
CA ILE A 31 -2.52 -4.40 10.49
C ILE A 31 -2.66 -5.41 9.36
N ILE A 32 -1.56 -5.88 8.80
CA ILE A 32 -1.59 -6.79 7.64
C ILE A 32 -1.99 -8.21 8.04
N MET A 33 -1.56 -8.68 9.21
CA MET A 33 -1.92 -10.02 9.69
C MET A 33 -3.40 -10.13 10.06
N PHE A 34 -3.97 -9.11 10.70
CA PHE A 34 -5.31 -9.20 11.28
C PHE A 34 -6.39 -8.46 10.47
N ASN A 35 -6.03 -7.44 9.71
CA ASN A 35 -6.97 -6.70 8.85
C ASN A 35 -6.32 -6.19 7.54
N PRO A 36 -5.90 -7.09 6.64
CA PRO A 36 -5.25 -6.70 5.39
C PRO A 36 -6.16 -5.86 4.46
N HIS A 37 -7.48 -5.93 4.64
CA HIS A 37 -8.44 -5.13 3.88
C HIS A 37 -8.34 -3.63 4.20
N ALA A 38 -8.09 -3.26 5.46
CA ALA A 38 -7.94 -1.86 5.85
C ALA A 38 -6.78 -1.18 5.11
N LEU A 39 -5.66 -1.89 4.93
CA LEU A 39 -4.54 -1.39 4.13
C LEU A 39 -4.95 -1.15 2.67
N ILE A 40 -5.58 -2.15 2.05
CA ILE A 40 -5.98 -2.10 0.64
C ILE A 40 -7.01 -0.98 0.40
N GLU A 41 -8.00 -0.86 1.28
CA GLU A 41 -9.00 0.20 1.23
C GLU A 41 -8.36 1.58 1.35
N GLY A 42 -7.45 1.77 2.31
CA GLY A 42 -6.69 3.01 2.47
C GLY A 42 -5.90 3.38 1.21
N MET A 43 -5.23 2.40 0.58
CA MET A 43 -4.51 2.61 -0.67
C MET A 43 -5.45 2.99 -1.84
N ILE A 44 -6.65 2.40 -1.92
CA ILE A 44 -7.66 2.74 -2.94
C ILE A 44 -8.17 4.17 -2.74
N ILE A 45 -8.51 4.54 -1.51
CA ILE A 45 -8.99 5.89 -1.16
C ILE A 45 -7.92 6.93 -1.48
N ALA A 46 -6.66 6.68 -1.09
CA ALA A 46 -5.53 7.54 -1.41
C ALA A 46 -5.33 7.67 -2.92
N GLY A 47 -5.44 6.56 -3.66
CA GLY A 47 -5.32 6.54 -5.11
C GLY A 47 -6.40 7.38 -5.79
N TYR A 48 -7.64 7.23 -5.34
CA TYR A 48 -8.78 8.03 -5.82
C TYR A 48 -8.58 9.52 -5.52
N ALA A 49 -8.25 9.88 -4.28
CA ALA A 49 -8.06 11.26 -3.87
C ALA A 49 -6.91 11.97 -4.62
N MET A 50 -5.84 11.23 -4.94
CA MET A 50 -4.66 11.77 -5.61
C MET A 50 -4.72 11.67 -7.15
N GLY A 51 -5.68 10.92 -7.70
CA GLY A 51 -5.76 10.60 -9.13
C GLY A 51 -4.69 9.60 -9.60
N ALA A 52 -4.20 8.73 -8.71
CA ALA A 52 -3.26 7.67 -9.03
C ALA A 52 -4.00 6.42 -9.53
N LYS A 53 -3.50 5.81 -10.62
CA LYS A 53 -4.12 4.62 -11.24
C LYS A 53 -3.46 3.30 -10.81
N ALA A 54 -2.33 3.38 -10.14
CA ALA A 54 -1.58 2.23 -9.67
C ALA A 54 -1.01 2.52 -8.29
N GLY A 55 -0.87 1.47 -7.49
CA GLY A 55 -0.21 1.54 -6.21
C GLY A 55 0.66 0.32 -5.96
N TYR A 56 1.64 0.47 -5.08
CA TYR A 56 2.60 -0.55 -4.72
C TYR A 56 2.71 -0.62 -3.20
N ASN A 57 2.75 -1.81 -2.65
CA ASN A 57 3.08 -2.01 -1.25
C ASN A 57 4.50 -2.60 -1.17
N TYR A 58 5.44 -1.83 -0.62
CA TYR A 58 6.79 -2.29 -0.37
C TYR A 58 6.85 -2.95 1.00
N ILE A 59 7.23 -4.23 1.05
CA ILE A 59 7.19 -5.04 2.27
C ILE A 59 8.61 -5.47 2.63
N HIS A 60 9.01 -5.27 3.89
CA HIS A 60 10.31 -5.70 4.37
C HIS A 60 10.51 -7.22 4.21
N GLY A 61 11.72 -7.64 3.85
CA GLY A 61 12.04 -9.04 3.57
C GLY A 61 11.74 -9.99 4.74
N GLU A 62 11.97 -9.55 5.98
CA GLU A 62 11.81 -10.37 7.18
C GLU A 62 10.34 -10.69 7.51
N ILE A 63 9.41 -9.82 7.10
CA ILE A 63 7.95 -10.03 7.28
C ILE A 63 7.27 -10.52 6.01
N SER A 64 8.02 -10.89 4.98
CA SER A 64 7.51 -11.39 3.69
C SER A 64 6.53 -12.56 3.80
N LYS A 65 6.56 -13.35 4.88
CA LYS A 65 5.56 -14.42 5.14
C LYS A 65 4.13 -13.88 5.31
N VAL A 66 3.99 -12.63 5.76
CA VAL A 66 2.72 -11.94 5.96
C VAL A 66 2.04 -11.57 4.63
N ILE A 67 2.79 -11.55 3.53
CA ILE A 67 2.27 -11.35 2.15
C ILE A 67 1.17 -12.36 1.79
N ASN A 68 1.16 -13.54 2.40
CA ASN A 68 0.14 -14.55 2.11
C ASN A 68 -1.28 -14.07 2.44
N ALA A 69 -1.45 -13.14 3.40
CA ALA A 69 -2.74 -12.51 3.68
C ALA A 69 -3.17 -11.51 2.60
N LEU A 70 -2.21 -10.83 1.96
CA LEU A 70 -2.44 -9.81 0.93
C LEU A 70 -2.58 -10.39 -0.49
N LYS A 71 -1.79 -11.41 -0.82
CA LYS A 71 -1.74 -12.06 -2.15
C LYS A 71 -3.12 -12.40 -2.76
N PRO A 72 -4.05 -13.07 -2.04
CA PRO A 72 -5.36 -13.40 -2.61
C PRO A 72 -6.28 -12.19 -2.80
N LEU A 73 -5.99 -11.07 -2.12
CA LEU A 73 -6.77 -9.84 -2.21
C LEU A 73 -6.29 -8.94 -3.34
N TRP A 74 -4.97 -8.90 -3.56
CA TRP A 74 -4.32 -8.04 -4.54
C TRP A 74 -4.53 -8.51 -5.99
N SER A 75 -4.51 -9.83 -6.23
CA SER A 75 -4.73 -10.43 -7.56
C SER A 75 -6.11 -10.15 -8.15
N ARG A 76 -7.08 -9.75 -7.32
CA ARG A 76 -8.46 -9.49 -7.72
C ARG A 76 -8.72 -8.06 -8.18
N ARG A 77 -7.81 -7.09 -8.00
CA ARG A 77 -8.16 -5.67 -8.21
C ARG A 77 -7.15 -4.73 -8.88
N VAL A 78 -5.85 -5.06 -9.05
CA VAL A 78 -4.90 -4.14 -9.73
C VAL A 78 -3.79 -4.94 -10.45
N PRO A 79 -3.38 -4.58 -11.69
CA PRO A 79 -2.23 -5.20 -12.36
C PRO A 79 -0.96 -4.98 -11.53
N GLN A 80 -0.24 -6.06 -11.22
CA GLN A 80 0.90 -6.04 -10.30
C GLN A 80 2.12 -5.36 -10.92
N ALA A 81 2.82 -4.49 -10.18
CA ALA A 81 4.28 -4.39 -10.36
C ALA A 81 4.93 -5.33 -9.38
N PHE A 82 5.36 -6.45 -9.93
CA PHE A 82 6.62 -7.04 -9.53
C PHE A 82 7.58 -6.74 -10.68
N GLY A 83 8.81 -6.38 -10.34
CA GLY A 83 9.88 -6.25 -11.32
C GLY A 83 10.11 -7.54 -12.09
#